data_AF-A0A967SYX6-F1
#
_entry.id   AF-A0A967SYX6-F1
#
_cell.length_a   1.000
_cell.length_b   1.000
_cell.length_c   1.000
_cell.angle_alpha   90.00
_cell.angle_beta   90.00
_cell.angle_gamma   90.00
#
_symmetry.space_group_name_H-M   'P 1'
#
loop_
_entity.id
_entity.type
_entity.pdbx_description
1 polymer ?
#
loop_
_entity_poly.entity_id
_entity_poly.type
_entity_poly.pdbx_seq_one_letter_code
_entity_poly.pdbx_strand_id
1 'polypeptide(L)' 'MIKLEPRTLADLPLTSYSDHPTTELKTGTWKYVQPVYEDRLPPCIERCPAGNDISGLLSLVAQGRVSEA' A
#
# COMPACT_ATOMS: atom_id res chain seq x y z
N MET A 1 16.70 4.52 23.44
CA MET A 1 15.39 5.18 23.24
C MET A 1 14.77 5.33 24.61
N ILE A 2 14.28 6.52 24.96
CA ILE A 2 13.60 6.74 26.23
C ILE A 2 12.19 6.21 26.05
N LYS A 3 11.83 5.17 26.81
CA LYS A 3 10.49 4.61 26.84
C LYS A 3 9.61 5.48 27.74
N LEU A 4 8.59 6.10 27.18
CA LEU A 4 7.58 6.86 27.91
C LEU A 4 6.61 5.89 28.57
N GLU A 5 6.43 6.00 29.89
CA GLU A 5 5.38 5.29 30.63
C GLU A 5 4.44 6.30 31.33
N PRO A 6 3.65 7.08 30.55
CA PRO A 6 2.73 8.06 31.09
C PRO A 6 1.57 7.37 31.81
N ARG A 7 1.19 7.89 32.98
CA ARG A 7 0.05 7.38 33.76
C ARG A 7 -1.16 8.29 33.62
N THR A 8 -0.92 9.56 33.32
CA THR A 8 -1.92 10.60 33.13
C THR A 8 -1.61 11.44 31.89
N LEU A 9 -2.61 12.17 31.39
CA LEU A 9 -2.44 13.04 30.22
C LEU A 9 -1.41 14.15 30.46
N ALA A 10 -1.23 14.58 31.70
CA ALA A 10 -0.26 15.61 32.09
C ALA A 10 1.21 15.14 31.95
N ASP A 11 1.44 13.84 31.87
CA ASP A 11 2.78 13.25 31.73
C ASP A 11 3.27 13.24 30.26
N LEU A 12 2.37 13.53 29.30
CA LEU A 12 2.70 13.53 27.88
C LEU A 12 3.39 14.83 27.46
N PRO A 13 4.36 14.78 26.53
CA PRO A 13 4.94 15.99 25.95
C PRO A 13 3.87 16.79 25.20
N LEU A 14 4.01 18.12 25.24
CA LEU A 14 3.11 19.04 24.52
C LEU A 14 3.24 18.95 22.99
N THR A 15 4.28 18.27 22.51
CA THR A 15 4.55 18.04 21.09
C THR A 15 4.33 16.57 20.74
N SER A 16 3.98 16.29 19.49
CA SER A 16 3.94 14.92 18.99
C SER A 16 5.29 14.23 19.17
N TYR A 17 5.26 13.03 19.74
CA TYR A 17 6.43 12.20 19.97
C TYR A 17 6.11 10.75 19.63
N SER A 18 7.08 10.05 19.03
CA SER A 18 6.99 8.62 18.75
C SER A 18 7.83 7.86 19.78
N ASP A 19 7.18 7.05 20.60
CA ASP A 19 7.85 6.25 21.63
C ASP A 19 8.55 5.01 21.08
N HIS A 20 8.08 4.54 19.92
CA HIS A 20 8.60 3.36 19.24
C HIS A 20 9.26 3.74 17.92
N PRO A 21 10.32 3.02 17.51
CA PRO A 21 10.91 3.19 16.20
C PRO A 21 9.93 2.71 15.12
N THR A 22 9.96 3.36 13.95
CA THR A 22 9.12 2.95 12.83
C THR A 22 9.44 1.54 12.32
N THR A 23 10.60 0.98 12.68
CA THR A 23 11.02 -0.39 12.32
C THR A 23 10.08 -1.49 12.81
N GLU A 24 9.22 -1.23 13.80
CA GLU A 24 8.18 -2.19 14.22
C GLU A 24 7.04 -2.31 13.19
N LEU A 25 6.83 -1.28 12.36
CA LEU A 25 5.87 -1.34 11.26
C LEU A 25 6.50 -2.11 10.09
N LYS A 26 5.76 -3.06 9.51
CA LYS A 26 6.22 -3.86 8.34
C LYS A 26 6.73 -2.99 7.18
N THR A 27 6.23 -1.77 7.07
CA THR A 27 6.59 -0.79 6.04
C THR A 27 7.42 0.39 6.57
N GLY A 28 7.73 0.45 7.86
CA GLY A 28 8.39 1.62 8.44
C GLY A 28 9.88 1.76 8.11
N THR A 29 10.46 0.77 7.43
CA THR A 29 11.79 0.83 6.80
C THR A 29 11.74 1.26 5.33
N TRP A 30 10.55 1.39 4.72
CA TRP A 30 10.41 1.70 3.29
C TRP A 30 10.91 3.10 2.92
N LYS A 31 11.10 4.01 3.90
CA LYS A 31 11.79 5.30 3.68
C LYS A 31 13.19 5.16 3.05
N TYR A 32 13.82 4.00 3.18
CA TYR A 32 15.14 3.70 2.61
C TYR A 32 15.06 2.89 1.31
N VAL A 33 13.85 2.55 0.86
CA VAL A 33 13.60 1.76 -0.35
C VAL A 33 13.01 2.70 -1.40
N GLN A 34 13.63 2.77 -2.56
CA GLN A 34 13.06 3.48 -3.69
C GLN A 34 12.05 2.58 -4.41
N PRO A 35 10.79 2.98 -4.57
CA PRO A 35 9.84 2.19 -5.35
C PRO A 35 10.29 2.19 -6.81
N VAL A 36 10.20 1.02 -7.44
CA VAL A 36 10.41 0.84 -8.88
C VAL A 36 9.09 0.42 -9.47
N TYR A 37 8.63 1.14 -10.50
CA TYR A 37 7.49 0.70 -11.29
C TYR A 37 7.97 -0.42 -12.20
N GLU A 38 7.33 -1.57 -12.09
CA GLU A 38 7.56 -2.71 -12.96
C GLU A 38 6.29 -3.01 -13.73
N ASP A 39 6.44 -3.23 -15.04
CA ASP A 39 5.35 -3.73 -15.87
C ASP A 39 5.14 -5.21 -15.54
N ARG A 40 4.10 -5.46 -14.76
CA ARG A 40 3.66 -6.80 -14.33
C ARG A 40 2.25 -7.03 -14.83
N LEU A 41 1.92 -8.30 -15.04
CA LEU A 41 0.54 -8.70 -15.22
C LEU A 41 -0.23 -8.44 -13.91
N PRO A 42 -1.43 -7.85 -13.96
CA PRO A 42 -2.21 -7.62 -12.75
C PRO A 42 -2.64 -8.95 -12.12
N PRO A 43 -2.91 -9.00 -10.81
CA PRO A 43 -3.26 -10.25 -10.14
C PRO A 43 -4.56 -10.87 -10.68
N CYS A 44 -5.44 -10.09 -11.29
CA CYS A 44 -6.68 -10.59 -11.87
C CYS A 44 -6.46 -11.50 -13.08
N ILE A 45 -5.50 -11.17 -13.98
CA ILE A 45 -5.19 -12.01 -15.14
C ILE A 45 -4.44 -13.26 -14.71
N GLU A 46 -3.47 -13.14 -13.79
CA GLU A 46 -2.73 -14.32 -13.27
C GLU A 46 -3.65 -15.32 -12.56
N ARG A 47 -4.75 -14.83 -11.96
CA ARG A 47 -5.71 -15.66 -11.24
C ARG A 47 -6.86 -16.15 -12.12
N CYS A 48 -7.03 -15.64 -13.34
CA CYS A 48 -8.15 -16.01 -14.19
C CYS A 48 -7.99 -17.44 -14.72
N PRO A 49 -8.87 -18.39 -14.36
CA PRO A 49 -8.76 -19.77 -14.86
C PRO A 49 -8.96 -19.88 -16.38
N ALA A 50 -9.67 -18.93 -16.98
CA ALA A 50 -9.91 -18.86 -18.41
C ALA A 50 -8.82 -18.09 -19.18
N GLY A 51 -7.86 -17.47 -18.48
CA GLY A 51 -6.80 -16.67 -19.11
C GLY A 51 -7.28 -15.33 -19.70
N ASN A 52 -8.41 -14.80 -19.23
CA ASN A 52 -8.94 -13.53 -19.73
C ASN A 52 -8.10 -12.34 -19.26
N ASP A 53 -7.84 -11.39 -20.16
CA ASP A 53 -7.32 -10.07 -19.81
C ASP A 53 -8.43 -9.16 -19.28
N ILE A 54 -8.74 -9.33 -17.99
CA ILE A 54 -9.80 -8.59 -17.31
C ILE A 54 -9.52 -7.08 -17.31
N SER A 55 -8.25 -6.67 -17.16
CA SER A 55 -7.88 -5.25 -17.13
C SER A 55 -8.03 -4.59 -18.50
N GLY A 56 -7.66 -5.30 -19.57
CA GLY A 56 -7.90 -4.86 -20.95
C GLY A 56 -9.40 -4.73 -21.24
N LEU A 57 -10.18 -5.74 -20.88
CA LEU A 57 -11.64 -5.74 -21.06
C LEU A 57 -12.30 -4.56 -20.34
N LEU A 58 -11.96 -4.33 -19.07
CA LEU A 58 -12.46 -3.17 -18.31
C LEU A 58 -12.04 -1.83 -18.93
N SER A 59 -10.83 -1.75 -19.50
CA SER A 59 -10.35 -0.54 -20.17
C SER A 59 -11.14 -0.23 -21.45
N LEU A 60 -11.50 -1.25 -22.23
CA LEU A 60 -12.32 -1.11 -23.44
C LEU A 60 -13.77 -0.73 -23.10
N VAL A 61 -14.34 -1.36 -22.07
CA VAL A 61 -15.67 -1.00 -21.56
C VAL A 61 -15.70 0.45 -21.08
N ALA A 62 -14.66 0.89 -20.34
CA ALA A 62 -14.56 2.28 -19.88
C ALA A 62 -14.46 3.29 -21.04
N GLN A 63 -13.92 2.87 -22.19
CA GLN A 63 -13.88 3.66 -23.42
C GLN A 63 -15.18 3.57 -24.25
N GLY A 64 -16.19 2.83 -23.79
CA GLY A 64 -17.44 2.58 -24.52
C GLY A 64 -17.32 1.56 -25.67
N ARG A 65 -16.17 0.90 -25.80
CA ARG A 65 -15.85 -0.06 -26.87
C ARG A 65 -16.25 -1.49 -26.49
N VAL A 66 -17.52 -1.66 -26.13
CA VAL A 66 -18.02 -2.90 -25.50
C VAL A 66 -17.90 -4.12 -26.41
N SER A 67 -18.06 -3.96 -27.73
CA SER A 67 -17.96 -5.08 -28.68
C SER A 67 -16.54 -5.61 -28.90
N GLU A 68 -15.54 -4.82 -28.52
CA GLU A 68 -14.12 -5.14 -28.69
C GLU A 68 -13.51 -5.70 -27.39
N ALA A 69 -14.26 -5.62 -26.30
CA ALA A 69 -13.90 -6.07 -24.97
C ALA A 69 -14.12 -7.58 -24.81
#